data_AF-A0A9P7VBX4-F1
#
_entry.id   AF-A0A9P7VBX4-F1
#
_cell.length_a   1.000
_cell.length_b   1.000
_cell.length_c   1.000
_cell.angle_alpha   90.00
_cell.angle_beta   90.00
_cell.angle_gamma   90.00
#
_symmetry.space_group_name_H-M   'P 1'
#
loop_
_entity.id
_entity.type
_entity.pdbx_description
1 polymer ?
#
loop_
_entity_poly.entity_id
_entity_poly.type
_entity_poly.pdbx_seq_one_letter_code
_entity_poly.pdbx_strand_id
1 'polypeptide(L)'
;MKLNGGFSLELTTHSPKIDRIMGEVTLEQLNEQVQALTHLCQKQSKIIASTGQQLLELQKQRLKEIDTTPDLSKIDFDDFVTNDDLVGLVAELQGQLEQLDERLIRRTFNSSSKTIIAPLINQDGELPEKLLFPATISELESIEKFALVLLAEFYDLTLIDETIPFDKRVEAVTDEKEIDLFNLLAQYLGLGVRRGSPEW
;
A
#
# COMPACT_ATOMS: atom_id res chain seq x y z
N MET A 1 -63.21 -28.57 -47.82
CA MET A 1 -62.81 -27.95 -49.10
C MET A 1 -61.60 -27.07 -48.81
N LYS A 2 -60.54 -27.22 -49.63
CA LYS A 2 -59.24 -26.52 -49.72
C LYS A 2 -59.22 -25.05 -49.23
N LEU A 3 -58.13 -24.39 -48.79
CA LEU A 3 -56.68 -24.64 -48.58
C LEU A 3 -56.06 -23.30 -48.10
N ASN A 4 -54.79 -23.36 -47.66
CA ASN A 4 -53.75 -22.30 -47.61
C ASN A 4 -53.68 -21.44 -46.33
N GLY A 5 -52.55 -21.32 -45.64
CA GLY A 5 -51.16 -21.54 -46.02
C GLY A 5 -50.44 -20.19 -46.11
N GLY A 6 -49.51 -19.93 -45.19
CA GLY A 6 -48.68 -18.73 -45.18
C GLY A 6 -47.49 -18.90 -44.24
N PHE A 7 -46.47 -19.61 -44.72
CA PHE A 7 -45.13 -19.69 -44.13
C PHE A 7 -44.19 -18.76 -44.91
N SER A 8 -43.28 -18.15 -44.15
CA SER A 8 -42.27 -17.15 -44.48
C SER A 8 -41.35 -17.43 -45.66
N LEU A 9 -40.72 -16.35 -46.17
CA LEU A 9 -39.37 -16.21 -46.78
C LEU A 9 -39.36 -14.81 -47.43
N GLU A 10 -38.34 -13.96 -47.46
CA GLU A 10 -37.00 -13.80 -46.88
C GLU A 10 -36.47 -12.43 -47.43
N LEU A 11 -35.19 -12.08 -47.20
CA LEU A 11 -34.39 -11.02 -47.87
C LEU A 11 -34.45 -9.61 -47.19
N THR A 12 -33.36 -8.90 -46.86
CA THR A 12 -31.94 -8.94 -47.25
C THR A 12 -31.02 -8.24 -46.24
N THR A 13 -29.91 -8.91 -45.95
CA THR A 13 -28.52 -8.46 -45.69
C THR A 13 -28.12 -6.97 -45.88
N HIS A 14 -27.41 -6.37 -44.89
CA HIS A 14 -26.03 -5.84 -44.99
C HIS A 14 -25.50 -5.32 -43.62
N SER A 15 -24.36 -5.86 -43.14
CA SER A 15 -23.60 -5.49 -41.91
C SER A 15 -22.69 -4.26 -42.14
N PRO A 16 -21.71 -3.84 -41.27
CA PRO A 16 -21.35 -4.17 -39.86
C PRO A 16 -20.93 -2.94 -38.96
N LYS A 17 -20.91 -3.08 -37.62
CA LYS A 17 -19.81 -2.67 -36.66
C LYS A 17 -20.27 -2.27 -35.24
N ILE A 18 -19.65 -2.96 -34.27
CA ILE A 18 -19.20 -2.52 -32.92
C ILE A 18 -20.28 -2.24 -31.86
N ASP A 19 -20.48 -3.21 -30.97
CA ASP A 19 -20.26 -3.05 -29.51
C ASP A 19 -20.28 -4.44 -28.87
N ARG A 20 -19.11 -4.96 -28.49
CA ARG A 20 -18.60 -5.01 -27.10
C ARG A 20 -19.49 -5.81 -26.15
N ILE A 21 -19.14 -7.09 -26.04
CA ILE A 21 -18.94 -7.83 -24.78
C ILE A 21 -19.52 -7.13 -23.53
N MET A 22 -20.80 -7.30 -23.26
CA MET A 22 -21.36 -7.32 -21.91
C MET A 22 -22.47 -8.37 -21.92
N GLY A 23 -22.11 -9.60 -21.59
CA GLY A 23 -23.11 -10.57 -21.15
C GLY A 23 -23.78 -10.00 -19.91
N GLU A 24 -25.08 -9.81 -19.98
CA GLU A 24 -25.93 -9.30 -18.91
C GLU A 24 -25.65 -10.07 -17.61
N VAL A 25 -25.09 -9.39 -16.61
CA VAL A 25 -25.10 -9.89 -15.23
C VAL A 25 -26.57 -9.90 -14.82
N THR A 26 -27.17 -11.07 -14.72
CA THR A 26 -28.58 -11.21 -14.37
C THR A 26 -28.80 -10.76 -12.91
N LEU A 27 -29.92 -10.08 -12.66
CA LEU A 27 -30.37 -9.63 -11.33
C LEU A 27 -30.32 -10.73 -10.26
N GLU A 28 -30.41 -11.99 -10.69
CA GLU A 28 -30.36 -13.19 -9.87
C GLU A 28 -28.96 -13.44 -9.29
N GLN A 29 -27.90 -13.26 -10.08
CA GLN A 29 -26.51 -13.41 -9.61
C GLN A 29 -26.13 -12.33 -8.60
N LEU A 30 -26.67 -11.11 -8.77
CA LEU A 30 -26.47 -10.01 -7.83
C LEU A 30 -27.19 -10.29 -6.50
N ASN A 31 -28.41 -10.82 -6.55
CA ASN A 31 -29.16 -11.20 -5.35
C ASN A 31 -28.50 -12.37 -4.59
N GLU A 32 -27.93 -13.36 -5.30
CA GLU A 32 -27.13 -14.42 -4.68
C GLU A 32 -25.87 -13.87 -4.00
N GLN A 33 -25.16 -12.94 -4.63
CA GLN A 33 -23.97 -12.32 -4.03
C GLN A 33 -24.33 -11.47 -2.79
N VAL A 34 -25.44 -10.73 -2.83
CA VAL A 34 -25.96 -9.97 -1.69
C VAL A 34 -26.37 -10.92 -0.54
N GLN A 35 -27.00 -12.05 -0.84
CA GLN A 35 -27.33 -13.07 0.17
C GLN A 35 -26.08 -13.74 0.76
N ALA A 36 -25.07 -14.04 -0.07
CA ALA A 36 -23.80 -14.60 0.38
C ALA A 36 -23.04 -13.62 1.29
N LEU A 37 -23.01 -12.33 0.93
CA LEU A 37 -22.41 -11.26 1.74
C LEU A 37 -23.18 -11.05 3.06
N THR A 38 -24.51 -11.08 3.03
CA THR A 38 -25.35 -10.97 4.23
C THR A 38 -25.09 -12.15 5.18
N HIS A 39 -24.95 -13.36 4.64
CA HIS A 39 -24.64 -14.55 5.42
C HIS A 39 -23.22 -14.50 6.02
N LEU A 40 -22.24 -13.97 5.28
CA LEU A 40 -20.90 -13.71 5.79
C LEU A 40 -20.88 -12.67 6.91
N CYS A 41 -21.64 -11.58 6.76
CA CYS A 41 -21.75 -10.53 7.76
C CYS A 41 -22.41 -11.04 9.06
N GLN A 42 -23.45 -11.88 8.94
CA GLN A 42 -24.08 -12.56 10.09
C GLN A 42 -23.11 -13.52 10.79
N LYS A 43 -22.32 -14.28 10.01
CA LYS A 43 -21.32 -15.20 10.55
C LYS A 43 -20.21 -14.45 11.28
N GLN A 44 -19.72 -13.36 10.70
CA GLN A 44 -18.70 -12.50 11.31
C GLN A 44 -19.24 -11.80 12.57
N SER A 45 -20.46 -11.28 12.56
CA SER A 45 -21.11 -10.69 13.74
C SER A 45 -21.19 -11.68 14.92
N LYS A 46 -21.53 -12.94 14.63
CA LYS A 46 -21.58 -13.99 15.64
C LYS A 46 -20.20 -14.35 16.21
N ILE A 47 -19.18 -14.34 15.36
CA ILE A 47 -17.79 -14.57 15.79
C ILE A 47 -17.32 -13.40 16.67
N ILE A 48 -17.57 -12.16 16.27
CA ILE A 48 -17.20 -10.96 17.06
C ILE A 48 -17.88 -11.00 18.44
N ALA A 49 -19.16 -11.35 18.52
CA ALA A 49 -19.86 -11.47 19.80
C ALA A 49 -19.27 -12.60 20.68
N SER A 50 -18.93 -13.74 20.08
CA SER A 50 -18.30 -14.87 20.78
C SER A 50 -16.89 -14.54 21.26
N THR A 51 -16.10 -13.84 20.45
CA THR A 51 -14.75 -13.40 20.79
C THR A 51 -14.79 -12.32 21.87
N GLY A 52 -15.76 -11.41 21.84
CA GLY A 52 -16.00 -10.44 22.91
C GLY A 52 -16.34 -11.12 24.24
N GLN A 53 -17.18 -12.16 24.22
CA GLN A 53 -17.49 -12.95 25.41
C GLN A 53 -16.25 -13.70 25.95
N GLN A 54 -15.45 -14.30 25.07
CA GLN A 54 -14.20 -14.97 25.47
C GLN A 54 -13.17 -14.00 26.04
N LEU A 55 -13.07 -12.78 25.49
CA LEU A 55 -12.20 -11.74 26.03
C LEU A 55 -12.63 -11.30 27.43
N LEU A 56 -13.94 -11.10 27.64
CA LEU A 56 -14.51 -10.76 28.94
C LEU A 56 -14.31 -11.88 29.96
N GLU A 57 -14.44 -13.15 29.55
CA GLU A 57 -14.17 -14.29 30.43
C GLU A 57 -12.69 -14.42 30.78
N LEU A 58 -11.79 -14.19 29.83
CA LEU A 58 -10.34 -14.17 30.09
C LEU A 58 -9.94 -13.03 31.03
N GLN A 59 -10.52 -11.84 30.87
CA GLN A 59 -10.31 -10.72 31.79
C GLN A 59 -10.85 -11.05 33.19
N LYS A 60 -12.05 -11.64 33.27
CA LYS A 60 -12.65 -12.07 34.54
C LYS A 60 -11.87 -13.19 35.22
N GLN A 61 -11.23 -14.09 34.48
CA GLN A 61 -10.34 -15.12 35.01
C GLN A 61 -9.04 -14.51 35.56
N ARG A 62 -8.41 -13.59 34.82
CA ARG A 62 -7.23 -12.85 35.31
C ARG A 62 -7.53 -12.05 36.58
N LEU A 63 -8.72 -11.45 36.68
CA LEU A 63 -9.17 -10.73 37.89
C LEU A 63 -9.37 -11.64 39.11
N LYS A 64 -9.71 -12.92 38.91
CA LYS A 64 -9.87 -13.89 40.02
C LYS A 64 -8.54 -14.44 40.56
N GLU A 65 -7.46 -14.35 39.78
CA GLU A 65 -6.12 -14.77 40.21
C GLU A 65 -5.40 -13.67 41.03
N ILE A 66 -5.95 -12.44 41.04
CA ILE A 66 -5.47 -11.30 41.84
C ILE A 66 -6.35 -11.19 43.10
N ASP A 67 -6.46 -12.27 43.88
CA ASP A 67 -7.10 -12.24 45.19
C ASP A 67 -6.01 -12.23 46.28
N THR A 68 -5.39 -11.07 46.43
CA THR A 68 -4.73 -10.66 47.67
C THR A 68 -5.07 -9.19 47.88
N THR A 69 -6.31 -8.97 48.32
CA THR A 69 -6.91 -7.68 48.75
C THR A 69 -6.03 -6.45 48.51
N PRO A 70 -6.06 -5.83 47.31
CA PRO A 70 -5.62 -4.47 47.15
C PRO A 70 -6.82 -3.56 47.41
N ASP A 71 -6.59 -2.58 48.27
CA ASP A 71 -7.44 -1.41 48.43
C ASP A 71 -7.76 -0.83 47.03
N LEU A 72 -8.99 -1.02 46.56
CA LEU A 72 -9.50 -0.60 45.24
C LEU A 72 -9.40 0.92 45.01
N SER A 73 -9.04 1.69 46.04
CA SER A 73 -8.78 3.13 45.98
C SER A 73 -7.39 3.49 45.42
N LYS A 74 -6.52 2.49 45.19
CA LYS A 74 -5.16 2.67 44.61
C LYS A 74 -4.95 1.98 43.26
N ILE A 75 -6.02 1.54 42.61
CA ILE A 75 -5.92 1.16 41.20
C ILE A 75 -5.96 2.46 40.42
N ASP A 76 -4.80 2.89 39.95
CA ASP A 76 -4.69 4.02 39.04
C ASP A 76 -5.28 3.60 37.70
N PHE A 77 -6.48 4.10 37.39
CA PHE A 77 -7.18 3.77 36.15
C PHE A 77 -6.58 4.51 34.94
N ASP A 78 -5.65 5.45 35.17
CA ASP A 78 -4.93 6.18 34.13
C ASP A 78 -3.89 5.30 33.41
N ASP A 79 -3.50 4.15 34.00
CA ASP A 79 -2.57 3.17 33.39
C ASP A 79 -3.26 2.16 32.46
N PHE A 80 -4.59 2.22 32.32
CA PHE A 80 -5.32 1.35 31.40
C PHE A 80 -5.53 2.03 30.06
N VAL A 81 -5.12 1.34 28.99
CA VAL A 81 -5.40 1.73 27.61
C VAL A 81 -6.90 1.92 27.44
N THR A 82 -7.31 3.16 27.14
CA THR A 82 -8.71 3.49 26.91
C THR A 82 -9.13 3.07 25.50
N ASN A 83 -10.44 2.95 25.27
CA ASN A 83 -10.93 2.71 23.90
C ASN A 83 -10.53 3.86 22.96
N ASP A 84 -10.36 5.08 23.48
CA ASP A 84 -9.95 6.24 22.69
C ASP A 84 -8.47 6.11 22.26
N ASP A 85 -7.59 5.57 23.12
CA ASP A 85 -6.21 5.27 22.76
C ASP A 85 -6.12 4.17 21.69
N LEU A 86 -6.98 3.14 21.79
CA LEU A 86 -7.07 2.10 20.76
C LEU A 86 -7.55 2.67 19.41
N VAL A 87 -8.55 3.56 19.42
CA VAL A 87 -9.03 4.24 18.21
C VAL A 87 -7.93 5.13 17.64
N GLY A 88 -7.19 5.85 18.48
CA GLY A 88 -6.04 6.66 18.08
C GLY A 88 -4.95 5.84 17.42
N LEU A 89 -4.57 4.70 18.02
CA LEU A 89 -3.59 3.78 17.44
C LEU A 89 -4.07 3.20 16.10
N VAL A 90 -5.34 2.83 15.99
CA VAL A 90 -5.92 2.33 14.73
C VAL A 90 -5.87 3.41 13.65
N ALA A 91 -6.15 4.67 14.00
CA ALA A 91 -6.05 5.78 13.06
C ALA A 91 -4.60 6.01 12.60
N GLU A 92 -3.62 5.90 13.51
CA GLU A 92 -2.20 5.99 13.15
C GLU A 92 -1.77 4.84 12.21
N LEU A 93 -2.15 3.60 12.54
CA LEU A 93 -1.86 2.44 11.70
C LEU A 93 -2.52 2.56 10.32
N GLN A 94 -3.74 3.12 10.25
CA GLN A 94 -4.39 3.41 8.97
C GLN A 94 -3.61 4.45 8.17
N GLY A 95 -3.12 5.52 8.81
CA GLY A 95 -2.25 6.51 8.15
C GLY A 95 -0.94 5.89 7.63
N GLN A 96 -0.30 5.02 8.42
CA GLN A 96 0.89 4.29 7.99
C GLN A 96 0.61 3.36 6.81
N LEU A 97 -0.55 2.69 6.79
CA LEU A 97 -0.96 1.84 5.66
C LEU A 97 -1.21 2.67 4.39
N GLU A 98 -1.86 3.82 4.51
CA GLU A 98 -2.08 4.74 3.38
C GLU A 98 -0.76 5.21 2.77
N GLN A 99 0.23 5.54 3.60
CA GLN A 99 1.59 5.88 3.17
C GLN A 99 2.26 4.72 2.42
N LEU A 100 2.14 3.49 2.93
CA LEU A 100 2.69 2.31 2.26
C LEU A 100 2.00 2.05 0.91
N ASP A 101 0.68 2.18 0.84
CA ASP A 101 -0.07 2.01 -0.40
C ASP A 101 0.32 3.06 -1.44
N GLU A 102 0.47 4.32 -1.04
CA GLU A 102 0.96 5.37 -1.93
C GLU A 102 2.36 5.07 -2.47
N ARG A 103 3.27 4.61 -1.59
CA ARG A 103 4.62 4.18 -1.98
C ARG A 103 4.55 3.02 -2.98
N LEU A 104 3.71 2.03 -2.74
CA LEU A 104 3.54 0.88 -3.62
C LEU A 104 3.00 1.30 -4.99
N ILE A 105 1.97 2.14 -5.06
CA ILE A 105 1.41 2.65 -6.32
C ILE A 105 2.48 3.35 -7.14
N ARG A 106 3.24 4.26 -6.52
CA ARG A 106 4.33 5.01 -7.19
C ARG A 106 5.46 4.09 -7.63
N ARG A 107 5.83 3.09 -6.81
CA ARG A 107 6.85 2.09 -7.15
C ARG A 107 6.42 1.20 -8.32
N THR A 108 5.16 0.76 -8.34
CA THR A 108 4.61 -0.01 -9.46
C THR A 108 4.56 0.84 -10.74
N PHE A 109 4.17 2.11 -10.63
CA PHE A 109 4.26 3.04 -11.74
C PHE A 109 5.70 3.16 -12.27
N ASN A 110 6.68 3.39 -11.39
CA ASN A 110 8.09 3.50 -11.77
C ASN A 110 8.63 2.23 -12.43
N SER A 111 8.22 1.04 -11.96
CA SER A 111 8.64 -0.23 -12.54
C SER A 111 8.11 -0.46 -13.96
N SER A 112 6.95 0.13 -14.29
CA SER A 112 6.30 0.00 -15.60
C SER A 112 6.62 1.15 -16.55
N SER A 113 6.94 2.32 -16.00
CA SER A 113 7.37 3.50 -16.74
C SER A 113 8.77 3.30 -17.33
N LYS A 114 8.98 3.87 -18.51
CA LYS A 114 10.27 3.83 -19.22
C LYS A 114 10.97 5.19 -19.29
N THR A 115 10.31 6.25 -18.84
CA THR A 115 10.78 7.63 -19.09
C THR A 115 10.61 8.52 -17.87
N ILE A 116 9.44 8.55 -17.26
CA ILE A 116 9.11 9.43 -16.14
C ILE A 116 9.22 8.68 -14.82
N ILE A 117 9.73 9.34 -13.79
CA ILE A 117 9.80 8.80 -12.43
C ILE A 117 8.81 9.56 -11.54
N ALA A 118 7.97 8.82 -10.83
CA ALA A 118 7.18 9.35 -9.73
C ALA A 118 8.02 9.35 -8.44
N PRO A 119 8.15 10.50 -7.74
CA PRO A 119 8.81 10.55 -6.43
C PRO A 119 8.02 9.74 -5.42
N LEU A 120 8.70 9.10 -4.47
CA LEU A 120 8.05 8.40 -3.35
C LEU A 120 8.11 9.27 -2.11
N ILE A 121 7.25 8.97 -1.15
CA ILE A 121 7.29 9.60 0.17
C ILE A 121 8.37 8.96 1.04
N ASN A 122 9.07 9.77 1.85
CA ASN A 122 10.03 9.32 2.85
C ASN A 122 9.32 8.71 4.09
N GLN A 123 10.06 8.45 5.18
CA GLN A 123 9.47 7.91 6.42
C GLN A 123 8.52 8.90 7.11
N ASP A 124 8.75 10.20 6.96
CA ASP A 124 7.91 11.26 7.51
C ASP A 124 6.66 11.55 6.66
N GLY A 125 6.50 10.86 5.53
CA GLY A 125 5.39 11.07 4.60
C GLY A 125 5.56 12.29 3.68
N GLU A 126 6.76 12.86 3.62
CA GLU A 126 7.09 14.02 2.79
C GLU A 126 7.56 13.60 1.40
N LEU A 127 7.35 14.49 0.42
CA LEU A 127 7.89 14.33 -0.93
C LEU A 127 9.20 15.11 -1.08
N PRO A 128 10.16 14.60 -1.87
CA PRO A 128 11.40 15.32 -2.13
C PRO A 128 11.10 16.64 -2.87
N GLU A 129 11.97 17.63 -2.66
CA GLU A 129 11.85 18.90 -3.37
C GLU A 129 11.96 18.70 -4.89
N LYS A 130 11.06 19.34 -5.63
CA LYS A 130 10.96 19.18 -7.10
C LYS A 130 12.23 19.55 -7.88
N LEU A 131 13.05 20.44 -7.33
CA LEU A 131 14.30 20.88 -7.97
C LEU A 131 15.43 19.85 -7.78
N LEU A 132 15.34 19.02 -6.73
CA LEU A 132 16.35 18.02 -6.38
C LEU A 132 16.02 16.65 -6.96
N PHE A 133 14.73 16.35 -7.15
CA PHE A 133 14.28 15.06 -7.64
C PHE A 133 14.35 14.95 -9.18
N PRO A 134 15.00 13.91 -9.75
CA PRO A 134 15.04 13.70 -11.19
C PRO A 134 13.66 13.30 -11.71
N ALA A 135 13.11 14.08 -12.65
CA ALA A 135 11.79 13.84 -13.22
C ALA A 135 11.81 12.67 -14.22
N THR A 136 12.96 12.39 -14.82
CA THR A 136 13.13 11.35 -15.84
C THR A 136 14.24 10.36 -15.51
N ILE A 137 14.17 9.17 -16.10
CA ILE A 137 15.21 8.15 -15.96
C ILE A 137 16.56 8.66 -16.44
N SER A 138 16.60 9.41 -17.54
CA SER A 138 17.85 9.98 -18.06
C SER A 138 18.46 11.01 -17.10
N GLU A 139 17.65 11.82 -16.43
CA GLU A 139 18.12 12.75 -15.39
C GLU A 139 18.67 12.01 -14.17
N LEU A 140 18.04 10.90 -13.78
CA LEU A 140 18.56 10.04 -12.72
C LEU A 140 19.89 9.42 -13.14
N GLU A 141 20.01 8.89 -14.35
CA GLU A 141 21.26 8.31 -14.87
C GLU A 141 22.41 9.32 -14.90
N SER A 142 22.14 10.61 -15.15
CA SER A 142 23.14 11.68 -15.09
C SER A 142 23.20 12.43 -13.76
N ILE A 143 22.61 11.88 -12.68
CA ILE A 143 22.60 12.55 -11.38
C ILE A 143 24.01 12.78 -10.85
N GLU A 144 24.27 14.00 -10.38
CA GLU A 144 25.52 14.37 -9.73
C GLU A 144 25.63 13.74 -8.34
N LYS A 145 26.86 13.41 -7.93
CA LYS A 145 27.17 12.80 -6.65
C LYS A 145 26.55 13.54 -5.46
N PHE A 146 26.60 14.88 -5.47
CA PHE A 146 26.01 15.70 -4.41
C PHE A 146 24.50 15.46 -4.27
N ALA A 147 23.77 15.54 -5.39
CA ALA A 147 22.33 15.32 -5.43
C ALA A 147 21.95 13.87 -5.09
N LEU A 148 22.77 12.90 -5.51
CA LEU A 148 22.59 11.49 -5.16
C LEU A 148 22.67 11.26 -3.64
N VAL A 149 23.67 11.83 -2.98
CA VAL A 149 23.83 11.72 -1.52
C VAL A 149 22.68 12.40 -0.79
N LEU A 150 22.26 13.58 -1.27
CA LEU A 150 21.14 14.30 -0.69
C LEU A 150 19.82 13.54 -0.80
N LEU A 151 19.54 12.93 -1.95
CA LEU A 151 18.37 12.08 -2.14
C LEU A 151 18.45 10.79 -1.33
N ALA A 152 19.64 10.20 -1.21
CA ALA A 152 19.81 9.02 -0.39
C ALA A 152 19.55 9.31 1.09
N GLU A 153 19.99 10.47 1.59
CA GLU A 153 19.69 10.91 2.96
C GLU A 153 18.20 11.19 3.14
N PHE A 154 17.55 11.85 2.17
CA PHE A 154 16.11 12.07 2.21
C PHE A 154 15.29 10.77 2.33
N TYR A 155 15.77 9.67 1.75
CA TYR A 155 15.11 8.36 1.81
C TYR A 155 15.70 7.40 2.85
N ASP A 156 16.61 7.86 3.71
CA ASP A 156 17.34 7.04 4.70
C ASP A 156 18.08 5.82 4.10
N LEU A 157 18.65 6.00 2.91
CA LEU A 157 19.40 4.98 2.16
C LEU A 157 20.92 5.08 2.38
N THR A 158 21.38 6.02 3.20
CA THR A 158 22.81 6.28 3.41
C THR A 158 23.51 5.16 4.19
N LEU A 159 24.59 4.64 3.61
CA LEU A 159 25.49 3.66 4.24
C LEU A 159 26.60 4.31 5.10
N ILE A 160 26.52 5.63 5.30
CA ILE A 160 27.58 6.45 5.91
C ILE A 160 27.04 7.05 7.20
N ASP A 161 27.90 7.07 8.21
CA ASP A 161 27.63 7.62 9.54
C ASP A 161 27.10 9.07 9.47
N GLU A 162 25.88 9.27 9.95
CA GLU A 162 25.18 10.55 10.00
C GLU A 162 25.84 11.56 10.93
N THR A 163 26.69 11.12 11.87
CA THR A 163 27.42 12.01 12.78
C THR A 163 28.49 12.85 12.07
N ILE A 164 28.85 12.48 10.84
CA ILE A 164 29.81 13.19 10.00
C ILE A 164 29.07 14.32 9.26
N PRO A 165 29.57 15.57 9.23
CA PRO A 165 28.95 16.64 8.44
C PRO A 165 28.76 16.28 6.96
N PHE A 166 27.66 16.74 6.36
CA PHE A 166 27.26 16.40 4.98
C PHE A 166 28.39 16.50 3.96
N ASP A 167 29.11 17.62 3.92
CA ASP A 167 30.19 17.85 2.96
C ASP A 167 31.27 16.76 3.03
N LYS A 168 31.62 16.32 4.24
CA LYS A 168 32.59 15.24 4.45
C LYS A 168 32.03 13.87 4.08
N ARG A 169 30.72 13.66 4.18
CA ARG A 169 30.08 12.42 3.70
C ARG A 169 30.13 12.33 2.18
N VAL A 170 29.86 13.44 1.47
CA VAL A 170 30.00 13.51 0.01
C VAL A 170 31.42 13.20 -0.43
N GLU A 171 32.43 13.71 0.29
CA GLU A 171 33.84 13.38 0.03
C GLU A 171 34.19 11.92 0.35
N ALA A 172 33.58 11.34 1.40
CA ALA A 172 33.83 9.97 1.85
C ALA A 172 33.19 8.88 0.96
N VAL A 173 32.26 9.25 0.08
CA VAL A 173 31.71 8.35 -0.95
C VAL A 173 32.80 8.09 -1.99
N THR A 174 33.28 6.86 -2.08
CA THR A 174 34.15 6.41 -3.18
C THR A 174 33.32 6.09 -4.42
N ASP A 175 33.95 5.95 -5.58
CA ASP A 175 33.25 5.61 -6.83
C ASP A 175 32.43 4.31 -6.71
N GLU A 176 32.96 3.30 -5.99
CA GLU A 176 32.23 2.06 -5.70
C GLU A 176 30.97 2.31 -4.85
N LYS A 177 31.09 3.10 -3.78
CA LYS A 177 29.95 3.45 -2.92
C LYS A 177 28.92 4.30 -3.66
N GLU A 178 29.36 5.14 -4.60
CA GLU A 178 28.46 5.92 -5.43
C GLU A 178 27.59 5.01 -6.31
N ILE A 179 28.20 3.98 -6.90
CA ILE A 179 27.49 2.97 -7.69
C ILE A 179 26.48 2.22 -6.82
N ASP A 180 26.89 1.77 -5.64
CA ASP A 180 26.01 1.06 -4.71
C ASP A 180 24.84 1.93 -4.26
N LEU A 181 25.11 3.20 -3.92
CA LEU A 181 24.10 4.16 -3.49
C LEU A 181 23.09 4.45 -4.61
N PHE A 182 23.57 4.60 -5.85
CA PHE A 182 22.73 4.75 -7.02
C PHE A 182 21.82 3.52 -7.21
N ASN A 183 22.38 2.32 -7.12
CA ASN A 183 21.63 1.08 -7.33
C ASN A 183 20.59 0.88 -6.23
N LEU A 184 20.93 1.23 -4.98
CA LEU A 184 20.00 1.21 -3.85
C LEU A 184 18.86 2.22 -4.04
N LEU A 185 19.17 3.44 -4.47
CA LEU A 185 18.16 4.46 -4.79
C LEU A 185 17.25 3.98 -5.94
N ALA A 186 17.81 3.47 -7.03
CA ALA A 186 17.04 2.96 -8.15
C ALA A 186 16.11 1.81 -7.73
N GLN A 187 16.61 0.87 -6.91
CA GLN A 187 15.83 -0.24 -6.38
C GLN A 187 14.70 0.24 -5.44
N TYR A 188 15.00 1.22 -4.58
CA TYR A 188 14.02 1.83 -3.69
C TYR A 188 12.89 2.49 -4.49
N LEU A 189 13.25 3.25 -5.53
CA LEU A 189 12.31 3.89 -6.44
C LEU A 189 11.51 2.89 -7.30
N GLY A 190 11.93 1.62 -7.35
CA GLY A 190 11.28 0.57 -8.15
C GLY A 190 11.70 0.56 -9.61
N LEU A 191 12.86 1.14 -9.94
CA LEU A 191 13.37 1.25 -11.29
C LEU A 191 14.26 0.05 -11.64
N GLY A 192 14.27 -0.33 -12.92
CA GLY A 192 15.13 -1.39 -13.46
C GLY A 192 16.49 -0.90 -13.96
N VAL A 193 16.94 0.29 -13.54
CA VAL A 193 18.21 0.89 -13.98
C VAL A 193 19.36 0.59 -13.03
N ARG A 194 20.58 0.59 -13.55
CA ARG A 194 21.79 0.22 -12.80
C ARG A 194 23.02 0.99 -13.29
N ARG A 195 23.91 1.33 -12.36
CA ARG A 195 25.30 1.72 -12.66
C ARG A 195 26.24 0.56 -12.34
N GLY A 196 27.29 0.36 -13.14
CA GLY A 196 28.31 -0.69 -12.92
C GLY A 196 28.03 -2.02 -13.65
N SER A 197 28.50 -3.13 -13.06
CA SER A 197 28.39 -4.50 -13.63
C SER A 197 26.94 -4.91 -13.93
N PRO A 198 26.65 -5.79 -14.91
CA PRO A 198 25.28 -6.22 -15.21
C PRO A 198 24.73 -7.40 -14.36
N GLU A 199 25.54 -8.07 -13.53
CA GLU A 199 25.12 -9.28 -12.79
C GLU A 199 24.58 -8.98 -11.38
N TRP A 200 23.40 -9.51 -11.05
CA TRP A 200 22.80 -9.48 -9.70
C TRP A 200 23.39 -10.59 -8.83
#